data_AF-A0A2G6CAR0-F1
#
_entry.id   AF-A0A2G6CAR0-F1
#
_cell.length_a   1.000
_cell.length_b   1.000
_cell.length_c   1.000
_cell.angle_alpha   90.00
_cell.angle_beta   90.00
_cell.angle_gamma   90.00
#
_symmetry.space_group_name_H-M   'P 1'
#
loop_
_entity.id
_entity.type
_entity.pdbx_description
1 polymer ?
#
loop_
_entity_poly.entity_id
_entity_poly.type
_entity_poly.pdbx_seq_one_letter_code
_entity_poly.pdbx_strand_id
1 'polypeptide(L)'
;MTKFQQILTDLQAFFSPLRTWIIDKISLITGFSLNFSEKLLLYTFGLVIVVFLFQLIKNKIKKRALTLKKQLIEVYDKILYLVAKAEYIQKQKGSASAENPSLAMLHSLVDSKDNPNYFNSKELFKTNIKKIEQTRGNTLVSEENRKQINHRHESILKINFFAKVILILQILSIIGYIYLLVK
;
A
#
# COMPACT_ATOMS: atom_id res chain seq x y z
N MET A 1 -32.52 -22.61 22.21
CA MET A 1 -32.47 -21.78 20.98
C MET A 1 -32.34 -20.34 21.40
N THR A 2 -31.27 -19.72 20.94
CA THR A 2 -30.53 -18.65 21.64
C THR A 2 -31.04 -17.27 21.26
N LYS A 3 -30.95 -16.28 22.17
CA LYS A 3 -31.30 -14.85 21.95
C LYS A 3 -30.88 -14.29 20.58
N PHE A 4 -29.81 -14.83 20.01
CA PHE A 4 -29.34 -14.52 18.66
C PHE A 4 -30.35 -14.86 17.54
N GLN A 5 -31.03 -16.00 17.60
CA GLN A 5 -32.08 -16.35 16.64
C GLN A 5 -33.26 -15.39 16.75
N GLN A 6 -33.66 -15.02 17.97
CA GLN A 6 -34.76 -14.07 18.18
C GLN A 6 -34.41 -12.67 17.65
N ILE A 7 -33.17 -12.19 17.89
CA ILE A 7 -32.66 -10.95 17.30
C ILE A 7 -32.66 -11.00 15.77
N LEU A 8 -32.28 -12.13 15.17
CA LEU A 8 -32.34 -12.32 13.71
C LEU A 8 -33.78 -12.28 13.19
N THR A 9 -34.72 -12.91 13.89
CA THR A 9 -36.14 -12.89 13.52
C THR A 9 -36.74 -11.50 13.64
N ASP A 10 -36.43 -10.76 14.71
CA ASP A 10 -36.89 -9.39 14.93
C ASP A 10 -36.29 -8.43 13.90
N LEU A 11 -35.01 -8.59 13.54
CA LEU A 11 -34.37 -7.86 12.45
C LEU A 11 -35.03 -8.18 11.09
N GLN A 12 -35.32 -9.45 10.81
CA GLN A 12 -36.02 -9.83 9.59
C GLN A 12 -37.43 -9.21 9.52
N ALA A 13 -38.18 -9.27 10.62
CA ALA A 13 -39.52 -8.69 10.70
C ALA A 13 -39.50 -7.16 10.53
N PHE A 14 -38.48 -6.48 11.08
CA PHE A 14 -38.32 -5.03 10.94
C PHE A 14 -37.93 -4.60 9.52
N PHE A 15 -37.01 -5.32 8.87
CA PHE A 15 -36.54 -4.97 7.52
C PHE A 15 -37.44 -5.49 6.41
N SER A 16 -38.32 -6.47 6.67
CA SER A 16 -39.22 -7.03 5.67
C SER A 16 -40.15 -5.97 5.03
N PRO A 17 -40.91 -5.14 5.76
CA PRO A 17 -41.79 -4.15 5.15
C PRO A 17 -41.02 -3.05 4.40
N LEU A 18 -39.84 -2.67 4.90
CA LEU A 18 -38.95 -1.73 4.20
C LEU A 18 -38.46 -2.33 2.88
N ARG A 19 -38.06 -3.60 2.89
CA ARG A 19 -37.62 -4.33 1.70
C ARG A 19 -38.72 -4.38 0.63
N THR A 20 -39.95 -4.74 1.00
CA THR A 20 -41.07 -4.78 0.06
C THR A 20 -41.36 -3.40 -0.52
N TRP A 21 -41.36 -2.36 0.33
CA TRP A 21 -41.58 -0.99 -0.12
C TRP A 21 -40.52 -0.53 -1.14
N ILE A 22 -39.24 -0.86 -0.92
CA ILE A 22 -38.16 -0.52 -1.86
C ILE A 22 -38.33 -1.29 -3.18
N ILE A 23 -38.65 -2.60 -3.13
CA ILE A 23 -38.85 -3.42 -4.33
C ILE A 23 -40.00 -2.86 -5.17
N ASP A 24 -41.13 -2.52 -4.54
CA ASP A 24 -42.29 -1.92 -5.21
C ASP A 24 -41.92 -0.59 -5.87
N LYS A 25 -41.15 0.28 -5.18
CA LYS A 25 -40.69 1.55 -5.77
C LYS A 25 -39.73 1.34 -6.94
N ILE A 26 -38.80 0.40 -6.84
CA ILE A 26 -37.90 0.06 -7.95
C ILE A 26 -38.70 -0.45 -9.13
N SER A 27 -39.62 -1.40 -8.92
CA SER A 27 -40.49 -1.95 -9.96
C SER A 27 -41.31 -0.85 -10.64
N LEU A 28 -41.89 0.07 -9.87
CA LEU A 28 -42.71 1.16 -10.38
C LEU A 28 -41.90 2.19 -11.19
N ILE A 29 -40.66 2.48 -10.78
CA ILE A 29 -39.78 3.43 -11.48
C ILE A 29 -39.15 2.82 -12.73
N THR A 30 -38.73 1.56 -12.65
CA THR A 30 -37.98 0.88 -13.74
C THR A 30 -38.87 0.12 -14.72
N GLY A 31 -40.14 -0.14 -14.36
CA GLY A 31 -41.05 -0.98 -15.12
C GLY A 31 -40.73 -2.48 -15.05
N PHE A 32 -39.76 -2.88 -14.23
CA PHE A 32 -39.36 -4.29 -14.09
C PHE A 32 -40.35 -5.11 -13.27
N SER A 33 -40.40 -6.41 -13.53
CA SER A 33 -41.17 -7.34 -12.70
C SER A 33 -40.63 -7.37 -11.26
N LEU A 34 -41.52 -7.58 -10.28
CA LEU A 34 -41.15 -7.64 -8.86
C LEU A 34 -40.01 -8.64 -8.58
N ASN A 35 -40.05 -9.81 -9.24
CA ASN A 35 -39.00 -10.83 -9.14
C ASN A 35 -37.64 -10.34 -9.66
N PHE A 36 -37.62 -9.51 -10.70
CA PHE A 36 -36.40 -8.93 -11.21
C PHE A 36 -35.89 -7.81 -10.31
N SER A 37 -36.78 -6.95 -9.80
CA SER A 37 -36.45 -5.89 -8.84
C SER A 37 -35.90 -6.44 -7.52
N GLU A 38 -36.42 -7.57 -7.04
CA GLU A 38 -35.90 -8.27 -5.85
C GLU A 38 -34.48 -8.80 -6.05
N LYS A 39 -34.23 -9.46 -7.20
CA LYS A 39 -32.89 -9.94 -7.57
C LYS A 39 -31.90 -8.79 -7.71
N LEU A 40 -32.31 -7.73 -8.40
CA LEU A 40 -31.51 -6.52 -8.60
C LEU A 40 -31.07 -5.94 -7.25
N LEU A 41 -32.00 -5.76 -6.31
CA LEU A 41 -31.73 -5.25 -4.97
C LEU A 41 -30.74 -6.12 -4.20
N LEU A 42 -30.88 -7.45 -4.28
CA LEU A 42 -29.95 -8.39 -3.66
C LEU A 42 -28.52 -8.26 -4.23
N TYR A 43 -28.40 -8.18 -5.56
CA TYR A 43 -27.10 -8.00 -6.22
C TYR A 43 -26.48 -6.64 -5.91
N THR A 44 -27.26 -5.56 -5.90
CA THR A 44 -26.78 -4.23 -5.52
C THR A 44 -26.27 -4.23 -4.08
N PHE A 45 -27.03 -4.82 -3.15
CA PHE A 45 -26.62 -4.91 -1.75
C PHE A 45 -25.34 -5.74 -1.58
N GLY A 46 -25.24 -6.88 -2.27
CA GLY A 46 -24.02 -7.69 -2.32
C GLY A 46 -22.81 -6.91 -2.83
N LEU A 47 -22.98 -6.12 -3.90
CA LEU A 47 -21.92 -5.28 -4.45
C LEU A 47 -21.49 -4.18 -3.47
N VAL A 48 -22.43 -3.55 -2.78
CA VAL A 48 -22.12 -2.55 -1.73
C VAL A 48 -21.27 -3.15 -0.62
N ILE A 49 -21.61 -4.36 -0.14
CA ILE A 49 -20.81 -5.09 0.86
C ILE A 49 -19.40 -5.37 0.33
N VAL A 50 -19.29 -5.89 -0.89
CA VAL A 50 -18.00 -6.23 -1.50
C VAL A 50 -17.12 -4.98 -1.65
N VAL A 51 -17.67 -3.87 -2.14
CA VAL A 51 -16.97 -2.58 -2.25
C VAL A 51 -16.53 -2.08 -0.88
N PHE A 52 -17.39 -2.17 0.13
CA PHE A 52 -17.06 -1.78 1.50
C PHE A 52 -15.89 -2.61 2.07
N LEU A 53 -15.91 -3.93 1.90
CA LEU A 53 -14.82 -4.82 2.30
C LEU A 53 -13.51 -4.47 1.59
N PHE A 54 -13.55 -4.24 0.27
CA PHE A 54 -12.38 -3.80 -0.48
C PHE A 54 -11.83 -2.48 0.03
N GLN A 55 -12.69 -1.52 0.39
CA GLN A 55 -12.26 -0.23 0.94
C GLN A 55 -11.55 -0.41 2.30
N LEU A 56 -12.07 -1.27 3.18
CA LEU A 56 -11.41 -1.58 4.46
C LEU A 56 -10.02 -2.20 4.24
N ILE A 57 -9.91 -3.15 3.31
CA ILE A 57 -8.63 -3.80 2.97
C ILE A 57 -7.65 -2.77 2.39
N LYS A 58 -8.10 -1.93 1.46
CA LYS A 58 -7.29 -0.86 0.85
C LYS A 58 -6.73 0.10 1.90
N ASN A 59 -7.55 0.49 2.88
CA ASN A 59 -7.12 1.35 3.99
C ASN A 59 -6.04 0.68 4.86
N LYS A 60 -6.19 -0.62 5.16
CA LYS A 60 -5.16 -1.38 5.91
C LYS A 60 -3.84 -1.50 5.13
N ILE A 61 -3.93 -1.80 3.84
CA ILE A 61 -2.76 -1.91 2.94
C ILE A 61 -2.02 -0.57 2.87
N LYS A 62 -2.75 0.55 2.68
CA LYS A 62 -2.17 1.90 2.64
C LYS A 62 -1.43 2.24 3.95
N LYS A 63 -2.03 1.94 5.10
CA LYS A 63 -1.39 2.15 6.42
C LYS A 63 -0.10 1.34 6.55
N ARG A 64 -0.13 0.04 6.21
CA ARG A 64 1.07 -0.82 6.24
C ARG A 64 2.17 -0.33 5.31
N ALA A 65 1.81 0.10 4.09
CA ALA A 65 2.76 0.67 3.14
C ALA A 65 3.46 1.92 3.70
N LEU A 66 2.71 2.81 4.34
CA LEU A 66 3.26 4.02 4.97
C LEU A 66 4.20 3.69 6.13
N THR A 67 3.82 2.75 7.01
CA THR A 67 4.69 2.31 8.12
C THR A 67 6.00 1.73 7.61
N LEU A 68 5.94 0.86 6.60
CA LEU A 68 7.14 0.27 6.00
C LEU A 68 8.02 1.32 5.32
N LYS A 69 7.43 2.31 4.64
CA LYS A 69 8.18 3.44 4.08
C LYS A 69 8.88 4.27 5.16
N LYS A 70 8.19 4.60 6.25
CA LYS A 70 8.81 5.31 7.39
C LYS A 70 9.97 4.53 8.00
N GLN A 71 9.76 3.25 8.26
CA GLN A 71 10.81 2.36 8.77
C GLN A 71 11.98 2.23 7.81
N LEU A 72 11.73 2.26 6.50
CA LEU A 72 12.79 2.26 5.49
C LEU A 72 13.59 3.57 5.56
N ILE A 73 12.91 4.73 5.66
CA ILE A 73 13.54 6.06 5.83
C ILE A 73 14.40 6.11 7.10
N GLU A 74 13.93 5.59 8.23
CA GLU A 74 14.74 5.56 9.46
C GLU A 74 16.05 4.77 9.31
N VAL A 75 16.01 3.64 8.60
CA VAL A 75 17.21 2.86 8.30
C VAL A 75 18.12 3.60 7.33
N TYR A 76 17.53 4.33 6.37
CA TYR A 76 18.27 5.20 5.47
C TYR A 76 18.98 6.32 6.23
N ASP A 77 18.29 7.05 7.09
CA ASP A 77 18.85 8.14 7.90
C ASP A 77 19.98 7.64 8.80
N LYS A 78 19.82 6.45 9.38
CA LYS A 78 20.87 5.81 10.17
C LYS A 78 22.12 5.52 9.34
N ILE A 79 21.97 5.02 8.13
CA ILE A 79 23.12 4.77 7.24
C ILE A 79 23.76 6.08 6.81
N LEU A 80 22.97 7.09 6.46
CA LEU A 80 23.47 8.42 6.10
C LEU A 80 24.28 9.02 7.26
N TYR A 81 23.76 8.93 8.49
CA TYR A 81 24.46 9.36 9.70
C TYR A 81 25.79 8.62 9.90
N LEU A 82 25.81 7.30 9.71
CA LEU A 82 27.04 6.50 9.84
C LEU A 82 28.09 6.91 8.80
N VAL A 83 27.67 7.19 7.57
CA VAL A 83 28.58 7.69 6.53
C VAL A 83 29.11 9.08 6.90
N ALA A 84 28.24 10.02 7.26
CA ALA A 84 28.63 11.38 7.64
C ALA A 84 29.57 11.40 8.86
N LYS A 85 29.30 10.57 9.88
CA LYS A 85 30.18 10.41 11.04
C LYS A 85 31.55 9.88 10.65
N ALA A 86 31.60 8.90 9.75
CA ALA A 86 32.85 8.34 9.25
C ALA A 86 33.63 9.34 8.37
N GLU A 87 32.96 10.31 7.73
CA GLU A 87 33.57 11.44 7.01
C GLU A 87 34.12 12.50 7.95
N TYR A 88 33.39 12.84 9.01
CA TYR A 88 33.85 13.78 10.03
C TYR A 88 35.13 13.30 10.73
N ILE A 89 35.18 12.03 11.13
CA ILE A 89 36.36 11.41 11.77
C ILE A 89 37.56 11.42 10.82
N GLN A 90 37.34 11.17 9.52
CA GLN A 90 38.40 11.14 8.52
C GLN A 90 38.96 12.55 8.25
N LYS A 91 38.11 13.58 8.22
CA LYS A 91 38.54 14.99 8.15
C LYS A 91 39.37 15.40 9.37
N GLN A 92 38.97 14.97 10.58
CA GLN A 92 39.73 15.26 11.80
C GLN A 92 41.11 14.57 11.85
N LYS A 93 41.28 13.42 11.17
CA LYS A 93 42.56 12.70 11.12
C LYS A 93 43.59 13.26 10.13
N GLY A 94 43.34 14.43 9.53
CA GLY A 94 44.35 15.15 8.72
C GLY A 94 44.61 14.58 7.32
N SER A 95 43.87 13.57 6.86
CA SER A 95 43.91 13.14 5.46
C SER A 95 43.07 14.08 4.60
N ALA A 96 43.57 15.30 4.41
CA ALA A 96 43.02 16.24 3.44
C ALA A 96 43.49 15.81 2.04
N SER A 97 42.62 15.11 1.32
CA SER A 97 42.59 15.25 -0.14
C SER A 97 41.33 16.04 -0.46
N ALA A 98 41.54 17.16 -1.14
CA ALA A 98 40.52 18.06 -1.63
C ALA A 98 39.56 17.30 -2.54
N GLU A 99 38.28 17.66 -2.47
CA GLU A 99 37.13 16.97 -3.05
C GLU A 99 36.75 15.67 -2.32
N ASN A 100 35.61 15.71 -1.62
CA ASN A 100 34.98 14.53 -1.03
C ASN A 100 33.89 14.02 -2.01
N PRO A 101 34.22 13.19 -3.00
CA PRO A 101 33.25 12.71 -3.99
C PRO A 101 32.15 11.86 -3.36
N SER A 102 32.38 11.24 -2.20
CA SER A 102 31.42 10.41 -1.47
C SER A 102 30.27 11.22 -0.85
N LEU A 103 30.59 12.38 -0.27
CA LEU A 103 29.64 13.30 0.36
C LEU A 103 28.85 14.07 -0.69
N ALA A 104 29.52 14.49 -1.77
CA ALA A 104 28.87 15.08 -2.95
C ALA A 104 28.00 14.07 -3.71
N MET A 105 28.40 12.79 -3.78
CA MET A 105 27.53 11.72 -4.27
C MET A 105 26.30 11.58 -3.38
N LEU A 106 26.44 11.47 -2.06
CA LEU A 106 25.28 11.33 -1.17
C LEU A 106 24.35 12.56 -1.18
N HIS A 107 24.90 13.78 -1.19
CA HIS A 107 24.10 15.00 -1.32
C HIS A 107 23.42 15.08 -2.69
N SER A 108 24.12 14.83 -3.80
CA SER A 108 23.47 14.84 -5.13
C SER A 108 22.39 13.76 -5.30
N LEU A 109 22.47 12.65 -4.54
CA LEU A 109 21.48 11.59 -4.54
C LEU A 109 20.25 11.87 -3.66
N VAL A 110 20.38 12.74 -2.65
CA VAL A 110 19.29 13.17 -1.75
C VAL A 110 18.66 14.48 -2.23
N ASP A 111 19.47 15.42 -2.73
CA ASP A 111 19.07 16.76 -3.20
C ASP A 111 18.65 16.80 -4.68
N SER A 112 18.73 15.69 -5.43
CA SER A 112 18.23 15.69 -6.80
C SER A 112 16.70 15.87 -6.79
N LYS A 113 16.27 17.12 -7.03
CA LYS A 113 14.91 17.45 -7.49
C LYS A 113 14.47 16.55 -8.67
N ASP A 114 15.42 15.98 -9.38
CA ASP A 114 15.23 15.06 -10.51
C ASP A 114 15.00 13.59 -10.14
N ASN A 115 15.14 13.18 -8.87
CA ASN A 115 14.97 11.78 -8.46
C ASN A 115 14.17 11.60 -7.15
N PRO A 116 12.89 12.01 -7.12
CA PRO A 116 12.01 11.80 -5.96
C PRO A 116 11.81 10.31 -5.58
N ASN A 117 12.29 9.40 -6.42
CA ASN A 117 12.23 7.96 -6.26
C ASN A 117 13.55 7.33 -5.79
N TYR A 118 14.55 8.10 -5.33
CA TYR A 118 15.83 7.54 -4.85
C TYR A 118 15.63 6.44 -3.79
N PHE A 119 14.76 6.69 -2.81
CA PHE A 119 14.36 5.71 -1.79
C PHE A 119 13.47 4.57 -2.31
N ASN A 120 12.88 4.74 -3.50
CA ASN A 120 12.12 3.71 -4.20
C ASN A 120 13.01 2.81 -5.08
N SER A 121 14.30 3.11 -5.26
CA SER A 121 15.22 2.29 -6.07
C SER A 121 16.27 1.57 -5.21
N LYS A 122 15.94 0.32 -4.84
CA LYS A 122 16.82 -0.60 -4.09
C LYS A 122 18.22 -0.72 -4.72
N GLU A 123 18.28 -0.80 -6.04
CA GLU A 123 19.51 -1.01 -6.80
C GLU A 123 20.42 0.22 -6.79
N LEU A 124 19.85 1.42 -6.95
CA LEU A 124 20.64 2.66 -6.89
C LEU A 124 21.29 2.82 -5.53
N PHE A 125 20.51 2.63 -4.46
CA PHE A 125 21.03 2.76 -3.10
C PHE A 125 22.11 1.72 -2.77
N LYS A 126 21.86 0.45 -3.10
CA LYS A 126 22.83 -0.64 -2.84
C LYS A 126 24.14 -0.41 -3.60
N THR A 127 24.04 0.03 -4.85
CA THR A 127 25.19 0.36 -5.71
C THR A 127 25.99 1.50 -5.12
N ASN A 128 25.33 2.54 -4.60
CA ASN A 128 26.01 3.70 -4.05
C ASN A 128 26.69 3.44 -2.71
N ILE A 129 26.06 2.69 -1.79
CA ILE A 129 26.76 2.26 -0.57
C ILE A 129 27.98 1.41 -0.94
N LYS A 130 27.84 0.47 -1.88
CA LYS A 130 28.95 -0.40 -2.28
C LYS A 130 30.09 0.42 -2.88
N LYS A 131 29.80 1.46 -3.67
CA LYS A 131 30.80 2.42 -4.17
C LYS A 131 31.50 3.15 -3.01
N ILE A 132 30.75 3.67 -2.03
CA ILE A 132 31.30 4.37 -0.87
C ILE A 132 32.21 3.47 -0.03
N GLU A 133 31.82 2.20 0.20
CA GLU A 133 32.65 1.22 0.90
C GLU A 133 33.89 0.82 0.10
N GLN A 134 33.77 0.67 -1.22
CA GLN A 134 34.91 0.40 -2.10
C GLN A 134 35.92 1.56 -2.10
N THR A 135 35.44 2.80 -2.16
CA THR A 135 36.30 3.99 -2.08
C THR A 135 37.00 4.12 -0.73
N ARG A 136 36.39 3.64 0.37
CA ARG A 136 36.96 3.71 1.72
C ARG A 136 37.76 2.48 2.16
N GLY A 137 37.64 1.37 1.44
CA GLY A 137 38.27 0.09 1.83
C GLY A 137 37.73 -0.52 3.13
N ASN A 138 36.61 -0.03 3.67
CA ASN A 138 36.02 -0.47 4.93
C ASN A 138 34.51 -0.64 4.81
N THR A 139 33.97 -1.68 5.47
CA THR A 139 32.53 -1.94 5.51
C THR A 139 31.84 -0.98 6.48
N LEU A 140 30.96 -0.13 5.97
CA LEU A 140 30.23 0.88 6.76
C LEU A 140 28.84 0.37 7.19
N VAL A 141 28.25 -0.53 6.40
CA VAL A 141 26.91 -1.04 6.64
C VAL A 141 26.96 -2.54 6.87
N SER A 142 26.53 -2.97 8.06
CA SER A 142 26.45 -4.38 8.41
C SER A 142 25.57 -5.18 7.43
N GLU A 143 25.94 -6.43 7.21
CA GLU A 143 25.15 -7.43 6.45
C GLU A 143 23.69 -7.48 6.93
N GLU A 144 23.46 -7.33 8.23
CA GLU A 144 22.14 -7.35 8.85
C GLU A 144 21.27 -6.16 8.43
N ASN A 145 21.83 -4.94 8.40
CA ASN A 145 21.12 -3.75 7.94
C ASN A 145 20.77 -3.86 6.45
N ARG A 146 21.65 -4.47 5.64
CA ARG A 146 21.39 -4.72 4.20
C ARG A 146 20.25 -5.71 4.00
N LYS A 147 20.20 -6.79 4.79
CA LYS A 147 19.10 -7.75 4.78
C LYS A 147 17.78 -7.09 5.18
N GLN A 148 17.78 -6.24 6.21
CA GLN A 148 16.58 -5.51 6.62
C GLN A 148 16.04 -4.58 5.53
N ILE A 149 16.92 -3.83 4.83
CA ILE A 149 16.52 -2.98 3.70
C ILE A 149 15.93 -3.83 2.59
N ASN A 150 16.59 -4.93 2.19
CA ASN A 150 16.09 -5.81 1.14
C ASN A 150 14.71 -6.38 1.46
N HIS A 151 14.54 -6.89 2.68
CA HIS A 151 13.29 -7.49 3.14
C HIS A 151 12.14 -6.46 3.17
N ARG A 152 12.40 -5.25 3.65
CA ARG A 152 11.41 -4.16 3.69
C ARG A 152 11.04 -3.69 2.29
N HIS A 153 12.01 -3.59 1.38
CA HIS A 153 11.76 -3.22 -0.02
C HIS A 153 10.89 -4.26 -0.75
N GLU A 154 11.19 -5.55 -0.59
CA GLU A 154 10.36 -6.63 -1.13
C GLU A 154 8.95 -6.64 -0.54
N SER A 155 8.82 -6.33 0.75
CA SER A 155 7.52 -6.20 1.42
C SER A 155 6.70 -5.07 0.83
N ILE A 156 7.31 -3.91 0.52
CA ILE A 156 6.64 -2.79 -0.15
C ILE A 156 6.19 -3.18 -1.56
N LEU A 157 7.04 -3.87 -2.33
CA LEU A 157 6.68 -4.37 -3.67
C LEU A 157 5.51 -5.34 -3.62
N LYS A 158 5.53 -6.30 -2.69
CA LYS A 158 4.42 -7.24 -2.47
C LYS A 158 3.12 -6.51 -2.14
N ILE A 159 3.16 -5.53 -1.24
CA ILE A 159 1.99 -4.72 -0.87
C ILE A 159 1.44 -3.95 -2.08
N ASN A 160 2.32 -3.35 -2.89
CA ASN A 160 1.92 -2.67 -4.12
C ASN A 160 1.30 -3.64 -5.15
N PHE A 161 1.84 -4.85 -5.27
CA PHE A 161 1.28 -5.89 -6.12
C PHE A 161 -0.13 -6.30 -5.65
N PHE A 162 -0.31 -6.59 -4.36
CA PHE A 162 -1.62 -6.92 -3.80
C PHE A 162 -2.63 -5.77 -3.96
N ALA A 163 -2.19 -4.52 -3.83
CA ALA A 163 -3.05 -3.35 -4.09
C ALA A 163 -3.56 -3.31 -5.54
N LYS A 164 -2.70 -3.65 -6.51
CA LYS A 164 -3.09 -3.74 -7.93
C LYS A 164 -4.06 -4.90 -8.18
N VAL A 165 -3.82 -6.08 -7.59
CA VAL A 165 -4.72 -7.23 -7.71
C VAL A 165 -6.12 -6.91 -7.18
N ILE A 166 -6.20 -6.26 -6.02
CA ILE A 166 -7.48 -5.81 -5.44
C ILE A 166 -8.22 -4.86 -6.38
N LEU A 167 -7.51 -3.92 -7.02
CA LEU A 167 -8.10 -2.98 -7.95
C LEU A 167 -8.67 -3.71 -9.18
N ILE A 168 -7.96 -4.69 -9.73
CA ILE A 168 -8.43 -5.52 -10.84
C ILE A 168 -9.69 -6.30 -10.44
N LEU A 169 -9.70 -6.93 -9.26
CA LEU A 169 -10.87 -7.65 -8.75
C LEU A 169 -12.09 -6.74 -8.59
N GLN A 170 -11.87 -5.50 -8.11
CA GLN A 170 -12.94 -4.52 -7.99
C GLN A 170 -13.52 -4.13 -9.36
N ILE A 171 -12.68 -3.92 -10.36
CA ILE A 171 -13.12 -3.64 -11.74
C ILE A 171 -13.92 -4.82 -12.31
N LEU A 172 -13.42 -6.05 -12.16
CA LEU A 172 -14.11 -7.26 -12.62
C LEU A 172 -15.48 -7.42 -11.95
N SER A 173 -15.60 -7.11 -10.66
CA SER A 173 -16.87 -7.14 -9.94
C SER A 173 -17.88 -6.12 -10.49
N ILE A 174 -17.42 -4.93 -10.88
CA ILE A 174 -18.27 -3.90 -11.48
C ILE A 174 -18.70 -4.31 -12.89
N ILE A 175 -17.78 -4.82 -13.71
CA ILE A 175 -18.08 -5.30 -15.06
C ILE A 175 -19.09 -6.46 -15.00
N GLY A 176 -18.91 -7.42 -14.09
CA GLY A 176 -19.85 -8.52 -13.90
C GLY A 176 -21.25 -8.06 -13.49
N TYR A 177 -21.34 -7.02 -12.65
CA TYR A 177 -22.62 -6.41 -12.29
C TYR A 177 -23.29 -5.71 -13.46
N ILE A 178 -22.54 -4.95 -14.27
CA ILE A 178 -23.07 -4.31 -15.48
C ILE A 178 -23.55 -5.36 -16.49
N TYR A 179 -22.79 -6.44 -16.69
CA TYR A 179 -23.19 -7.54 -17.58
C TYR A 179 -24.51 -8.19 -17.13
N LEU A 180 -24.70 -8.38 -15.82
CA LEU A 180 -25.96 -8.88 -15.24
C LEU A 180 -27.14 -7.92 -15.39
N LEU A 181 -26.90 -6.62 -15.59
CA LEU A 181 -27.96 -5.62 -15.81
C LEU A 181 -28.39 -5.52 -17.27
N VAL A 182 -27.50 -5.87 -18.20
CA VAL A 182 -27.74 -5.77 -19.65
C VAL A 182 -28.43 -7.03 -20.22
N LYS A 183 -28.36 -8.15 -19.50
CA LYS A 183 -28.87 -9.46 -19.93
C LYS A 183 -30.11 -9.86 -19.13
#